data_AF-A0A7S2AEP9-F1
#
_entry.id   AF-A0A7S2AEP9-F1
#
_cell.length_a   1.000
_cell.length_b   1.000
_cell.length_c   1.000
_cell.angle_alpha   90.00
_cell.angle_beta   90.00
_cell.angle_gamma   90.00
#
_symmetry.space_group_name_H-M   'P 1'
#
loop_
_entity.id
_entity.type
_entity.pdbx_description
1 polymer ?
#
loop_
_entity_poly.entity_id
_entity_poly.type
_entity_poly.pdbx_seq_one_letter_code
_entity_poly.pdbx_strand_id
1 'polypeptide(L)'
;ADWQGEPVQIMQTLGPEILKLKDAATSGDFATVSKNINTFDVYASGVFKNKALQKEQTMSAVDKISVAIENKDQTGLKDGYDEFVKVTTLDEIFSLPKGRRGYHIVNVKSFGQR
;
A
#
# COMPACT_ATOMS: atom_id res chain seq x y z
N ALA A 1 0.90 9.45 23.08
CA ALA A 1 1.97 9.57 22.08
C ALA A 1 1.65 8.54 21.02
N ASP A 2 0.76 8.85 20.08
CA ASP A 2 0.09 7.81 19.27
C ASP A 2 0.00 8.22 17.79
N TRP A 3 0.96 9.01 17.31
CA TRP A 3 0.89 9.61 15.97
C TRP A 3 1.86 9.04 14.93
N GLN A 4 2.45 7.87 15.20
CA GLN A 4 3.34 7.18 14.25
C GLN A 4 3.00 5.69 14.00
N GLY A 5 2.04 5.10 14.73
CA GLY A 5 1.69 3.68 14.62
C GLY A 5 0.57 3.34 13.61
N GLU A 6 -0.39 4.26 13.44
CA GLU A 6 -1.53 4.08 12.51
C GLU A 6 -1.13 3.77 11.06
N PRO A 7 -0.21 4.52 10.40
CA PRO A 7 0.15 4.22 9.01
C PRO A 7 0.80 2.84 8.86
N VAL A 8 1.55 2.39 9.87
CA VAL A 8 2.19 1.07 9.90
C VAL A 8 1.15 -0.04 10.08
N GLN A 9 0.14 0.17 10.94
CA GLN A 9 -0.93 -0.82 11.12
C GLN A 9 -1.83 -0.92 9.88
N ILE A 10 -2.18 0.21 9.27
CA ILE A 10 -2.93 0.25 8.01
C ILE A 10 -2.15 -0.50 6.94
N MET A 11 -0.84 -0.25 6.84
CA MET A 11 0.02 -0.96 5.92
C MET A 11 0.05 -2.47 6.17
N GLN A 12 0.20 -2.92 7.42
CA GLN A 12 0.25 -4.34 7.75
C GLN A 12 -1.08 -5.06 7.56
N THR A 13 -2.20 -4.35 7.71
CA THR A 13 -3.55 -4.92 7.58
C THR A 13 -3.99 -4.94 6.12
N LEU A 14 -3.88 -3.81 5.42
CA LEU A 14 -4.39 -3.63 4.06
C LEU A 14 -3.36 -4.00 2.99
N GLY A 15 -2.06 -3.91 3.28
CA GLY A 15 -0.99 -4.32 2.37
C GLY A 15 -1.14 -5.76 1.83
N PRO A 16 -1.33 -6.79 2.67
CA PRO A 16 -1.54 -8.16 2.19
C PRO A 16 -2.87 -8.34 1.45
N GLU A 17 -3.91 -7.58 1.77
CA GLU A 17 -5.17 -7.59 1.03
C GLU A 17 -4.96 -7.05 -0.38
N ILE A 18 -4.25 -5.92 -0.51
CA ILE A 18 -3.88 -5.34 -1.81
C ILE A 18 -3.02 -6.32 -2.62
N LEU A 19 -2.05 -6.99 -2.00
CA LEU A 19 -1.21 -7.98 -2.68
C LEU A 19 -2.00 -9.20 -3.18
N LYS A 20 -3.04 -9.64 -2.46
CA LYS A 20 -3.93 -10.72 -2.92
C LYS A 20 -4.73 -10.31 -4.16
N LEU A 21 -5.00 -9.02 -4.34
CA LEU A 21 -5.70 -8.50 -5.53
C LEU A 21 -4.84 -8.51 -6.79
N LYS A 22 -3.54 -8.80 -6.71
CA LYS A 22 -2.65 -8.96 -7.86
C LYS A 22 -3.18 -10.00 -8.86
N ASP A 23 -3.67 -11.12 -8.33
CA ASP A 23 -4.22 -12.22 -9.15
C ASP A 23 -5.52 -11.79 -9.85
N ALA A 24 -6.39 -11.06 -9.12
CA ALA A 24 -7.61 -10.47 -9.66
C ALA A 24 -7.32 -9.40 -10.73
N ALA A 25 -6.34 -8.53 -10.49
CA ALA A 25 -5.90 -7.51 -11.45
C ALA A 25 -5.28 -8.13 -12.71
N THR A 26 -4.53 -9.22 -12.57
CA THR A 26 -3.92 -9.93 -13.71
C THR A 26 -4.94 -10.73 -14.50
N SER A 27 -5.92 -11.35 -13.81
CA SER A 27 -6.97 -12.16 -14.43
C SER A 27 -8.12 -11.33 -15.01
N GLY A 28 -8.13 -10.00 -14.81
CA GLY A 28 -9.21 -9.14 -15.28
C GLY A 28 -10.51 -9.27 -14.46
N ASP A 29 -10.41 -9.66 -13.19
CA ASP A 29 -11.56 -9.75 -12.29
C ASP A 29 -11.93 -8.36 -11.74
N PHE A 30 -12.54 -7.56 -12.61
CA PHE A 30 -12.93 -6.17 -12.30
C PHE A 30 -13.90 -6.07 -11.11
N ALA A 31 -14.76 -7.08 -10.92
CA ALA A 31 -15.72 -7.09 -9.83
C ALA A 31 -15.02 -7.19 -8.46
N THR A 32 -13.99 -8.03 -8.36
CA THR A 32 -13.20 -8.20 -7.14
C THR A 32 -12.36 -6.96 -6.86
N VAL A 33 -11.71 -6.38 -7.88
CA VAL A 33 -10.90 -5.16 -7.69
C VAL A 33 -11.80 -3.96 -7.34
N SER A 34 -12.95 -3.80 -8.00
CA SER A 34 -13.91 -2.72 -7.74
C SER A 34 -14.44 -2.74 -6.30
N LYS A 35 -14.80 -3.92 -5.78
CA LYS A 35 -15.23 -4.07 -4.38
C LYS A 35 -14.15 -3.66 -3.37
N ASN A 36 -12.89 -3.77 -3.76
CA ASN A 36 -11.75 -3.46 -2.92
C ASN A 36 -11.14 -2.09 -3.25
N ILE A 37 -11.75 -1.28 -4.13
CA ILE A 37 -11.15 0.00 -4.54
C ILE A 37 -11.03 0.97 -3.37
N ASN A 38 -12.00 0.93 -2.46
CA ASN A 38 -12.00 1.68 -1.23
C ASN A 38 -10.79 1.31 -0.33
N THR A 39 -10.33 0.06 -0.38
CA THR A 39 -9.13 -0.40 0.35
C THR A 39 -7.87 0.30 -0.15
N PHE A 40 -7.76 0.55 -1.46
CA PHE A 40 -6.63 1.28 -2.03
C PHE A 40 -6.66 2.77 -1.64
N ASP A 41 -7.84 3.40 -1.64
CA ASP A 41 -8.00 4.80 -1.20
C ASP A 41 -7.63 4.98 0.28
N VAL A 42 -8.16 4.09 1.14
CA VAL A 42 -7.87 4.10 2.58
C VAL A 42 -6.38 3.84 2.83
N TYR A 43 -5.75 2.93 2.07
CA TYR A 43 -4.30 2.72 2.15
C TYR A 43 -3.53 3.98 1.76
N ALA A 44 -3.87 4.60 0.63
CA ALA A 44 -3.20 5.81 0.14
C ALA A 44 -3.32 6.97 1.15
N SER A 45 -4.53 7.20 1.66
CA SER A 45 -4.80 8.25 2.64
C SER A 45 -4.20 7.97 4.03
N GLY A 46 -4.20 6.70 4.45
CA GLY A 46 -3.73 6.28 5.77
C GLY A 46 -2.21 6.20 5.86
N VAL A 47 -1.57 5.52 4.91
CA VAL A 47 -0.12 5.28 4.90
C VAL A 47 0.65 6.55 4.56
N PHE A 48 0.17 7.33 3.59
CA PHE A 48 0.85 8.54 3.11
C PHE A 48 0.28 9.85 3.68
N LYS A 49 -0.37 9.80 4.85
CA LYS A 49 -0.95 10.98 5.52
C LYS A 49 0.04 12.15 5.66
N ASN A 50 1.33 11.86 5.91
CA ASN A 50 2.40 12.84 6.06
C ASN A 50 3.26 13.03 4.78
N LYS A 51 2.89 12.39 3.66
CA LYS A 51 3.65 12.42 2.40
C LYS A 51 2.73 12.74 1.23
N ALA A 52 2.44 14.03 1.04
CA ALA A 52 1.55 14.53 0.00
C ALA A 52 1.90 14.02 -1.41
N LEU A 53 3.17 14.10 -1.82
CA LEU A 53 3.62 13.62 -3.14
C LEU A 53 3.32 12.13 -3.37
N GLN A 54 3.61 11.29 -2.39
CA GLN A 54 3.37 9.85 -2.50
C GLN A 54 1.87 9.54 -2.44
N LYS A 55 1.12 10.29 -1.64
CA LYS A 55 -0.34 10.20 -1.59
C LYS A 55 -0.95 10.53 -2.95
N GLU A 56 -0.54 11.63 -3.59
CA GLU A 56 -1.05 12.03 -4.92
C GLU A 56 -0.72 11.01 -6.01
N GLN A 57 0.52 10.49 -6.01
CA GLN A 57 0.92 9.43 -6.95
C GLN A 57 0.11 8.14 -6.72
N THR A 58 -0.08 7.76 -5.47
CA THR A 58 -0.86 6.56 -5.12
C THR A 58 -2.32 6.74 -5.50
N MET A 59 -2.92 7.90 -5.20
CA MET A 59 -4.29 8.26 -5.58
C MET A 59 -4.48 8.28 -7.10
N SER A 60 -3.52 8.79 -7.86
CA SER A 60 -3.54 8.74 -9.33
C SER A 60 -3.55 7.31 -9.85
N ALA A 61 -2.79 6.41 -9.23
CA ALA A 61 -2.82 4.99 -9.58
C ALA A 61 -4.18 4.34 -9.25
N VAL A 62 -4.81 4.70 -8.11
CA VAL A 62 -6.17 4.25 -7.77
C VAL A 62 -7.19 4.73 -8.80
N ASP A 63 -7.10 6.00 -9.21
CA ASP A 63 -7.98 6.57 -10.24
C ASP A 63 -7.84 5.81 -11.57
N LYS A 64 -6.60 5.54 -12.03
CA LYS A 64 -6.34 4.70 -13.21
C LYS A 64 -6.95 3.31 -13.10
N ILE A 65 -6.84 2.65 -11.94
CA ILE A 65 -7.47 1.35 -11.69
C ILE A 65 -8.99 1.47 -11.80
N SER A 66 -9.58 2.53 -11.25
CA SER A 66 -11.01 2.80 -11.30
C SER A 66 -11.50 3.00 -12.73
N VAL A 67 -10.83 3.86 -13.50
CA VAL A 67 -11.11 4.08 -14.92
C VAL A 67 -10.96 2.80 -15.73
N ALA A 68 -9.94 1.99 -15.44
CA ALA A 68 -9.74 0.70 -16.11
C ALA A 68 -10.87 -0.30 -15.79
N ILE A 69 -11.39 -0.32 -14.56
CA ILE A 69 -12.56 -1.13 -14.19
C ILE A 69 -13.81 -0.70 -14.95
N GLU A 70 -14.06 0.62 -15.02
CA GLU A 70 -15.22 1.17 -15.73
C GLU A 70 -15.16 0.86 -17.23
N ASN A 71 -13.98 0.98 -17.83
CA ASN A 71 -13.75 0.67 -19.25
C ASN A 71 -13.56 -0.84 -19.52
N LYS A 72 -13.56 -1.69 -18.48
CA LYS A 72 -13.22 -3.11 -18.56
C LYS A 72 -11.89 -3.37 -19.27
N ASP A 73 -10.93 -2.47 -19.07
CA ASP A 73 -9.61 -2.53 -19.66
C ASP A 73 -8.66 -3.32 -18.74
N GLN A 74 -8.43 -4.58 -19.08
CA GLN A 74 -7.58 -5.48 -18.29
C GLN A 74 -6.11 -5.01 -18.28
N THR A 75 -5.66 -4.39 -19.36
CA THR A 75 -4.28 -3.92 -19.49
C THR A 75 -4.02 -2.74 -18.57
N GLY A 76 -4.92 -1.76 -18.58
CA GLY A 76 -4.92 -0.58 -17.73
C GLY A 76 -5.14 -0.93 -16.25
N LEU A 77 -5.93 -1.97 -15.96
CA LEU A 77 -6.11 -2.47 -14.60
C LEU A 77 -4.78 -2.98 -14.04
N LYS A 78 -4.08 -3.79 -14.85
CA LYS A 78 -2.78 -4.35 -14.48
C LYS A 78 -1.71 -3.26 -14.38
N ASP A 79 -1.69 -2.32 -15.32
CA ASP A 79 -0.73 -1.21 -15.34
C ASP A 79 -0.91 -0.27 -14.15
N GLY A 80 -2.16 0.13 -13.86
CA GLY A 80 -2.50 0.94 -12.69
C GLY A 80 -2.17 0.22 -11.37
N TYR A 81 -2.40 -1.09 -11.30
CA TYR A 81 -1.99 -1.90 -10.14
C TYR A 81 -0.47 -1.97 -9.98
N ASP A 82 0.28 -2.17 -11.07
CA ASP A 82 1.75 -2.20 -11.04
C ASP A 82 2.33 -0.83 -10.62
N GLU A 83 1.75 0.26 -11.12
CA GLU A 83 2.09 1.62 -10.70
C GLU A 83 1.80 1.84 -9.21
N PHE A 84 0.64 1.38 -8.72
CA PHE A 84 0.30 1.44 -7.30
C PHE A 84 1.34 0.69 -6.45
N VAL A 85 1.68 -0.55 -6.81
CA VAL A 85 2.67 -1.36 -6.05
C VAL A 85 4.06 -0.73 -6.08
N LYS A 86 4.47 -0.13 -7.22
CA LYS A 86 5.74 0.61 -7.34
C LYS A 86 5.78 1.83 -6.44
N VAL A 87 4.75 2.69 -6.49
CA VAL A 87 4.68 3.92 -5.68
C VAL A 87 4.62 3.58 -4.19
N THR A 88 3.86 2.55 -3.83
CA THR A 88 3.70 2.13 -2.44
C THR A 88 4.84 1.27 -1.91
N THR A 89 5.76 0.85 -2.78
CA THR A 89 6.88 -0.05 -2.45
C THR A 89 6.44 -1.30 -1.69
N LEU A 90 5.19 -1.74 -1.89
CA LEU A 90 4.58 -2.87 -1.20
C LEU A 90 5.39 -4.16 -1.44
N ASP A 91 5.89 -4.32 -2.66
CA ASP A 91 6.73 -5.47 -3.02
C ASP A 91 8.05 -5.44 -2.23
N GLU A 92 8.78 -4.33 -2.16
CA GLU A 92 10.01 -4.27 -1.35
C GLU A 92 9.77 -4.53 0.13
N ILE A 93 8.64 -4.09 0.67
CA ILE A 93 8.36 -4.19 2.11
C ILE A 93 7.90 -5.61 2.50
N PHE A 94 7.18 -6.32 1.62
CA PHE A 94 6.70 -7.68 1.86
C PHE A 94 7.54 -8.80 1.20
N SER A 95 8.36 -8.48 0.20
CA SER A 95 9.28 -9.39 -0.50
C SER A 95 10.65 -9.49 0.20
N LEU A 96 10.97 -8.56 1.12
CA LEU A 96 12.08 -8.76 2.05
C LEU A 96 11.83 -10.07 2.82
N PRO A 97 12.75 -11.05 2.79
CA PRO A 97 12.62 -12.23 3.63
C PRO A 97 12.45 -11.76 5.07
N LYS A 98 11.66 -12.48 5.88
CA LYS A 98 11.53 -12.32 7.34
C LYS A 98 12.86 -12.59 8.08
N GLY A 99 13.98 -12.08 7.57
CA GLY A 99 15.32 -12.17 8.08
C GLY A 99 15.84 -10.77 8.36
N ARG A 100 15.81 -10.40 9.64
CA ARG A 100 16.55 -9.28 10.23
C ARG A 100 16.14 -7.87 9.76
N ARG A 101 15.04 -7.36 10.30
CA ARG A 101 15.05 -5.98 10.79
C ARG A 101 14.48 -6.01 12.20
N GLY A 102 15.39 -6.12 13.17
CA GLY A 102 15.08 -5.71 14.51
C GLY A 102 14.49 -4.31 14.42
N TYR A 103 13.22 -4.18 14.79
CA TYR A 103 12.72 -2.94 15.34
C TYR A 103 13.71 -2.57 16.44
N HIS A 104 14.65 -1.67 16.15
CA HIS A 104 15.27 -0.91 17.21
C HIS A 104 14.16 -0.05 17.78
N ILE A 105 13.38 -0.65 18.68
CA ILE A 105 12.81 0.03 19.83
C ILE A 105 14.03 0.72 20.43
N VAL A 106 14.17 2.00 20.12
CA VAL A 106 15.09 2.89 20.83
C VAL A 106 14.72 2.76 22.29
N ASN A 107 15.52 1.99 23.00
CA ASN A 107 15.39 1.84 24.44
C ASN A 107 15.83 3.19 25.01
N VAL A 108 14.87 4.08 25.28
CA VAL A 108 15.01 5.42 25.90
C VAL A 108 15.47 5.30 27.38
N LYS A 109 16.30 4.30 27.71
CA LYS A 109 16.82 4.08 29.07
C LYS A 109 18.34 4.01 29.16
N SER A 110 19.07 4.39 28.11
CA SER A 110 20.54 4.37 28.15
C SER A 110 21.21 5.68 27.73
N PHE A 111 20.60 6.82 28.05
CA PHE A 111 21.34 8.08 28.15
C PHE A 111 21.67 8.35 29.62
N GLY A 112 22.95 8.19 29.96
CA GLY A 112 23.60 9.02 30.98
C GLY A 112 23.77 8.42 32.38
N GLN A 113 24.38 7.24 32.51
CA GLN A 113 25.36 7.06 33.59
C GLN A 113 26.74 7.31 32.99
N ARG A 114 27.30 8.49 33.29
CA ARG A 114 28.70 8.76 33.59
C ARG A 114 28.94 10.25 33.72
#